data_AF-A0A6I0EA27-F1
#
_entry.id   AF-A0A6I0EA27-F1
#
_cell.length_a   1.000
_cell.length_b   1.000
_cell.length_c   1.000
_cell.angle_alpha   90.00
_cell.angle_beta   90.00
_cell.angle_gamma   90.00
#
_symmetry.space_group_name_H-M   'P 1'
#
loop_
_entity.id
_entity.type
_entity.pdbx_description
1 polymer ?
#
loop_
_entity_poly.entity_id
_entity_poly.type
_entity_poly.pdbx_seq_one_letter_code
_entity_poly.pdbx_strand_id
1 'polypeptide(L)'
;DKNYSQAYYNRAVSNAILGNHKEALPDYDAAIIADPKNPEAYFNRGISRINLQDTKGGCEDFHKSLELGFKQAQQMINMYCPKNSN
;
A
#
# COMPACT_ATOMS: atom_id res chain seq x y z
N ASP A 1 4.69 8.81 -16.69
CA ASP A 1 4.16 7.90 -17.73
C ASP A 1 3.64 6.65 -17.03
N LYS A 2 2.39 6.25 -17.33
CA LYS A 2 1.66 5.16 -16.65
C LYS A 2 2.34 3.79 -16.83
N ASN A 3 3.08 3.60 -17.92
CA ASN A 3 3.79 2.34 -18.17
C ASN A 3 4.90 2.11 -17.13
N TYR A 4 5.56 3.20 -16.68
CA TYR A 4 6.55 3.11 -15.61
C TYR A 4 5.89 2.79 -14.26
N SER A 5 4.71 3.35 -13.96
CA SER A 5 3.97 3.02 -12.73
C SER A 5 3.67 1.52 -12.62
N GLN A 6 3.17 0.91 -13.71
CA GLN A 6 2.87 -0.52 -13.73
C GLN A 6 4.11 -1.40 -13.54
N ALA A 7 5.24 -1.03 -14.16
CA ALA A 7 6.49 -1.77 -13.99
C ALA A 7 7.00 -1.74 -12.54
N TYR A 8 7.00 -0.57 -11.90
CA TYR A 8 7.34 -0.45 -10.48
C TYR A 8 6.37 -1.24 -9.60
N TYR A 9 5.06 -1.08 -9.83
CA TYR A 9 4.03 -1.80 -9.07
C TYR A 9 4.20 -3.33 -9.15
N ASN A 10 4.38 -3.89 -10.35
CA ASN A 10 4.54 -5.33 -10.54
C ASN A 10 5.81 -5.87 -9.85
N ARG A 11 6.90 -5.11 -9.85
CA ARG A 11 8.14 -5.48 -9.14
C ARG A 11 7.95 -5.43 -7.63
N ALA A 12 7.28 -4.39 -7.13
CA ALA A 12 6.93 -4.26 -5.71
C ALA A 12 6.07 -5.44 -5.23
N VAL A 13 5.05 -5.81 -6.00
CA VAL A 13 4.16 -6.94 -5.72
C VAL A 13 4.95 -8.24 -5.69
N SER A 14 5.85 -8.45 -6.67
CA SER A 14 6.71 -9.65 -6.71
C SER A 14 7.60 -9.75 -5.46
N ASN A 15 8.23 -8.65 -5.05
CA ASN A 15 9.02 -8.61 -3.81
C ASN A 15 8.15 -8.87 -2.57
N ALA A 16 6.97 -8.27 -2.49
CA ALA A 16 6.05 -8.47 -1.36
C ALA A 16 5.55 -9.92 -1.26
N ILE A 17 5.27 -10.59 -2.39
CA ILE A 17 4.89 -12.02 -2.42
C ILE A 17 6.04 -12.90 -1.92
N LEU A 18 7.29 -12.52 -2.18
CA LEU A 18 8.48 -13.20 -1.67
C LEU A 18 8.79 -12.87 -0.19
N GLY A 19 7.99 -12.01 0.46
CA GLY A 19 8.23 -11.55 1.83
C GLY A 19 9.28 -10.44 1.95
N ASN A 20 9.85 -9.98 0.83
CA ASN A 20 10.85 -8.90 0.77
C ASN A 20 10.16 -7.52 0.86
N HIS A 21 9.45 -7.29 1.95
CA HIS A 21 8.62 -6.09 2.11
C HIS A 21 9.43 -4.80 2.14
N LYS A 22 10.64 -4.83 2.71
CA LYS A 22 11.52 -3.65 2.78
C LYS A 22 12.00 -3.23 1.39
N GLU A 23 12.29 -4.21 0.54
CA GLU A 23 12.70 -4.03 -0.85
C GLU A 23 11.52 -3.61 -1.74
N ALA A 24 10.30 -3.99 -1.39
CA ALA A 24 9.09 -3.62 -2.11
C ALA A 24 8.68 -2.14 -1.94
N LEU A 25 8.93 -1.54 -0.77
CA LEU A 25 8.51 -0.16 -0.46
C LEU A 25 8.95 0.89 -1.50
N PRO A 26 10.23 1.00 -1.90
CA PRO A 26 10.65 2.04 -2.85
C PRO A 26 9.97 1.90 -4.23
N ASP A 27 9.60 0.68 -4.62
CA ASP A 27 8.89 0.44 -5.86
C ASP A 27 7.41 0.82 -5.75
N TYR A 28 6.76 0.57 -4.62
CA TYR A 28 5.42 1.10 -4.38
C TYR A 28 5.43 2.64 -4.37
N ASP A 29 6.44 3.27 -3.75
CA ASP A 29 6.59 4.71 -3.73
C ASP A 29 6.73 5.27 -5.15
N ALA A 30 7.60 4.67 -5.98
CA ALA A 30 7.76 5.06 -7.38
C ALA A 30 6.48 4.86 -8.20
N ALA A 31 5.76 3.75 -7.98
CA ALA A 31 4.48 3.49 -8.63
C ALA A 31 3.42 4.56 -8.27
N ILE A 32 3.34 4.95 -6.99
CA ILE A 32 2.43 5.97 -6.48
C ILE A 32 2.80 7.37 -7.00
N ILE A 33 4.09 7.71 -7.05
CA ILE A 33 4.53 8.99 -7.64
C ILE A 33 4.13 9.07 -9.12
N ALA A 34 4.26 7.96 -9.85
CA ALA A 34 3.93 7.89 -11.26
C ALA A 34 2.42 7.83 -11.54
N ASP A 35 1.63 7.18 -10.66
CA ASP A 35 0.16 7.17 -10.70
C ASP A 35 -0.44 7.30 -9.28
N PRO A 36 -0.68 8.54 -8.80
CA PRO A 36 -1.23 8.78 -7.47
C PRO A 36 -2.69 8.34 -7.31
N LYS A 37 -3.34 7.86 -8.37
CA LYS A 37 -4.73 7.40 -8.36
C LYS A 37 -4.83 5.88 -8.42
N ASN A 38 -3.72 5.14 -8.29
CA ASN A 38 -3.74 3.69 -8.22
C ASN A 38 -4.04 3.23 -6.78
N PRO A 39 -5.28 2.79 -6.47
CA PRO A 39 -5.62 2.40 -5.11
C PRO A 39 -4.93 1.10 -4.67
N GLU A 40 -4.58 0.21 -5.60
CA GLU A 40 -3.94 -1.08 -5.30
C GLU A 40 -2.49 -0.89 -4.87
N ALA A 41 -1.79 0.11 -5.43
CA ALA A 41 -0.44 0.46 -5.01
C ALA A 41 -0.40 0.91 -3.54
N TYR A 42 -1.35 1.76 -3.12
CA TYR A 42 -1.49 2.12 -1.70
C TYR A 42 -1.83 0.89 -0.85
N PHE A 43 -2.81 0.08 -1.26
CA PHE A 43 -3.21 -1.11 -0.50
C PHE A 43 -2.04 -2.07 -0.24
N ASN A 44 -1.29 -2.41 -1.28
CA ASN A 44 -0.19 -3.37 -1.17
C ASN A 44 1.05 -2.79 -0.45
N ARG A 45 1.29 -1.47 -0.58
CA ARG A 45 2.26 -0.77 0.26
C ARG A 45 1.85 -0.83 1.73
N GLY A 46 0.56 -0.64 2.02
CA GLY A 46 0.00 -0.75 3.35
C GLY A 46 0.24 -2.13 3.98
N ILE A 47 -0.03 -3.21 3.24
CA ILE A 47 0.30 -4.58 3.67
C ILE A 47 1.80 -4.72 3.98
N SER A 48 2.66 -4.22 3.10
CA SER A 48 4.11 -4.33 3.29
C SER A 48 4.59 -3.56 4.53
N ARG A 49 4.02 -2.37 4.79
CA ARG A 49 4.29 -1.59 6.02
C ARG A 49 3.84 -2.32 7.28
N ILE A 50 2.67 -2.96 7.26
CA ILE A 50 2.18 -3.78 8.38
C ILE A 50 3.14 -4.92 8.70
N ASN A 51 3.63 -5.63 7.69
CA ASN A 51 4.62 -6.71 7.88
C ASN A 51 5.95 -6.19 8.44
N LEU A 52 6.28 -4.93 8.19
CA LEU A 52 7.45 -4.24 8.75
C LEU A 52 7.17 -3.55 10.09
N GLN A 53 6.02 -3.81 10.72
CA GLN A 53 5.58 -3.21 11.98
C GLN A 53 5.35 -1.68 11.92
N ASP A 54 5.32 -1.09 10.72
CA ASP A 54 4.86 0.28 10.50
C ASP A 54 3.34 0.33 10.38
N THR A 55 2.67 0.09 11.50
CA THR A 55 1.20 0.07 11.56
C THR A 55 0.60 1.41 11.21
N LYS A 56 1.23 2.50 11.63
CA LYS A 56 0.74 3.86 11.35
C LYS A 56 0.77 4.15 9.84
N GLY A 57 1.91 3.94 9.19
CA GLY A 57 2.04 4.16 7.75
C GLY A 57 1.18 3.19 6.93
N GLY A 58 0.99 1.96 7.41
CA GLY A 58 0.07 1.00 6.80
C GLY A 58 -1.39 1.48 6.83
N CYS A 59 -1.82 2.06 7.95
CA CYS A 59 -3.16 2.63 8.09
C CYS A 59 -3.43 3.82 7.21
N GLU A 60 -2.47 4.75 7.12
CA GLU A 60 -2.55 5.90 6.21
C GLU A 60 -2.75 5.43 4.76
N ASP A 61 -2.04 4.36 4.36
CA ASP A 61 -2.16 3.76 3.03
C ASP A 61 -3.50 3.09 2.79
N PHE A 62 -4.04 2.34 3.76
CA PHE A 62 -5.36 1.74 3.61
C PHE A 62 -6.46 2.79 3.52
N HIS A 63 -6.39 3.85 4.32
CA HIS A 63 -7.34 4.96 4.21
C HIS A 63 -7.28 5.61 2.82
N LYS A 64 -6.07 5.84 2.29
CA LYS A 64 -5.92 6.41 0.96
C LYS A 64 -6.45 5.49 -0.14
N SER A 65 -6.17 4.20 -0.02
CA SER A 65 -6.68 3.17 -0.94
C SER A 65 -8.21 3.11 -0.95
N LEU A 66 -8.85 3.21 0.22
CA LEU A 66 -10.31 3.26 0.36
C LEU A 66 -10.90 4.53 -0.27
N GLU A 67 -10.29 5.70 -0.04
CA GLU A 67 -10.69 6.98 -0.63
C GLU A 67 -10.68 6.92 -2.17
N LEU A 68 -9.71 6.20 -2.74
CA LEU A 68 -9.56 5.97 -4.18
C LEU A 68 -10.47 4.83 -4.72
N GLY A 69 -11.31 4.22 -3.87
CA GLY A 69 -12.37 3.30 -4.27
C GLY A 69 -12.12 1.82 -4.03
N PHE A 70 -10.99 1.43 -3.42
CA PHE A 70 -10.69 0.02 -3.17
C PHE A 70 -11.28 -0.44 -1.83
N LYS A 71 -12.51 -0.96 -1.92
CA LYS A 71 -13.35 -1.31 -0.75
C LYS A 71 -12.72 -2.36 0.17
N GLN A 72 -11.85 -3.24 -0.35
CA GLN A 72 -11.12 -4.22 0.46
C GLN A 72 -10.25 -3.55 1.54
N ALA A 73 -9.80 -2.32 1.30
CA ALA A 73 -9.04 -1.55 2.30
C ALA A 73 -9.82 -1.32 3.60
N GLN A 74 -11.16 -1.29 3.56
CA GLN A 74 -11.99 -1.15 4.76
C GLN A 74 -11.78 -2.29 5.76
N GLN A 75 -11.58 -3.52 5.28
CA GLN A 75 -11.33 -4.66 6.15
C GLN A 75 -9.98 -4.54 6.84
N MET A 76 -8.96 -4.10 6.10
CA MET A 76 -7.62 -3.87 6.64
C MET A 76 -7.61 -2.73 7.66
N ILE A 77 -8.34 -1.64 7.40
CA ILE A 77 -8.51 -0.53 8.36
C ILE A 77 -9.09 -1.07 9.68
N ASN A 78 -10.15 -1.87 9.60
CA ASN A 78 -10.80 -2.41 10.79
C ASN A 78 -9.90 -3.37 11.59
N MET A 79 -8.97 -4.06 10.91
CA MET A 79 -8.08 -5.04 11.52
C MET A 79 -6.84 -4.40 12.14
N TYR A 80 -6.25 -3.40 11.49
CA TYR A 80 -4.93 -2.89 11.84
C TYR A 80 -4.93 -1.47 12.40
N CYS A 81 -5.98 -0.68 12.13
CA CYS A 81 -5.99 0.72 12.52
C CYS A 81 -6.66 0.92 13.87
N PRO A 82 -5.99 1.62 14.80
CA PRO A 82 -6.58 1.91 16.09
C PRO A 82 -7.84 2.75 15.85
N LYS A 83 -8.95 2.34 16.47
CA LYS A 83 -10.10 3.22 16.59
C LYS A 83 -9.64 4.35 17.50
N ASN A 84 -9.54 5.58 16.97
CA ASN A 84 -9.36 6.74 17.82
C ASN A 84 -10.44 6.67 18.91
N SER A 85 -10.00 6.44 20.14
CA SER A 85 -10.87 6.55 21.30
C SER A 85 -11.04 8.04 21.54
N ASN A 86 -12.31 8.47 21.64
CA ASN A 86 -12.80 9.84 21.74
C ASN A 86 -11.86 10.83 22.45
#